data_AF-A0A811RCG2-F1
#
_entry.id   AF-A0A811RCG2-F1
#
_cell.length_a   1.000
_cell.length_b   1.000
_cell.length_c   1.000
_cell.angle_alpha   90.00
_cell.angle_beta   90.00
_cell.angle_gamma   90.00
#
_symmetry.space_group_name_H-M   'P 1'
#
loop_
_entity.id
_entity.type
_entity.pdbx_description
1 polymer ?
#
loop_
_entity_poly.entity_id
_entity_poly.type
_entity_poly.pdbx_seq_one_letter_code
_entity_poly.pdbx_strand_id
1 'polypeptide(L)'
;MANNMLLVTQCHESNTDSFILPAGYDLKTTATSSVVSLPVIDMSRGRDEVVNHGVSEQVLRDMEAVCEFFQLPAADKAEFYSEDKSKPNRLFSGTTYETLGEKYWRDFLHLVYPLPAGDTKDWPHKPQRLR
;
A
#
# COMPACT_ATOMS: atom_id res chain seq x y z
N MET A 1 34.56 1.19 -23.52
CA MET A 1 35.33 0.29 -22.63
C MET A 1 35.31 0.95 -21.25
N ALA A 2 34.28 0.65 -20.43
CA ALA A 2 34.36 -0.28 -19.29
C ALA A 2 35.39 0.21 -18.24
N ASN A 3 34.91 0.96 -17.25
CA ASN A 3 34.52 0.51 -15.90
C ASN A 3 35.68 0.65 -14.91
N ASN A 4 35.62 1.72 -14.11
CA ASN A 4 36.49 1.92 -12.97
C ASN A 4 35.83 1.25 -11.76
N MET A 5 36.40 0.11 -11.36
CA MET A 5 36.03 -0.65 -10.17
C MET A 5 36.64 0.04 -8.95
N LEU A 6 35.81 0.59 -8.05
CA LEU A 6 36.22 0.86 -6.67
C LEU A 6 35.31 0.05 -5.75
N LEU A 7 35.97 -0.81 -4.98
CA LEU A 7 35.45 -1.56 -3.84
C LEU A 7 34.60 -0.65 -2.94
N VAL A 8 33.41 -1.13 -2.58
CA VAL A 8 32.83 -0.85 -1.27
C VAL A 8 32.42 -2.19 -0.68
N THR A 9 33.22 -2.64 0.28
CA THR A 9 32.91 -3.78 1.15
C THR A 9 31.66 -3.43 1.95
N GLN A 10 30.60 -4.22 1.80
CA GLN A 10 29.43 -4.09 2.66
C GLN A 10 29.67 -4.97 3.90
N CYS A 11 30.24 -4.37 4.95
CA CYS A 11 30.03 -4.85 6.30
C CYS A 11 28.59 -4.48 6.68
N HIS A 12 27.67 -5.45 6.69
CA HIS A 12 26.46 -5.29 7.48
C HIS A 12 26.67 -6.04 8.78
N GLU A 13 27.01 -5.27 9.81
CA GLU A 13 27.07 -5.74 11.19
C GLU A 13 25.72 -6.34 11.60
N SER A 14 25.83 -7.42 12.36
CA SER A 14 24.75 -8.12 13.03
C SER A 14 24.10 -7.23 14.09
N ASN A 15 22.80 -6.93 13.95
CA ASN A 15 21.83 -7.19 15.02
C ASN A 15 20.40 -6.86 14.57
N THR A 16 19.50 -7.82 14.76
CA THR A 16 18.28 -7.65 15.57
C THR A 16 17.67 -9.04 15.69
N ASP A 17 17.23 -9.40 16.89
CA ASP A 17 16.59 -10.66 17.25
C ASP A 17 15.53 -11.08 16.22
N SER A 18 15.95 -11.85 15.22
CA SER A 18 15.06 -12.44 14.22
C SER A 18 14.66 -13.81 14.74
N PHE A 19 13.50 -13.87 15.37
CA PHE A 19 12.86 -15.14 15.67
C PHE A 19 12.32 -15.72 14.36
N ILE A 20 13.11 -16.57 13.71
CA ILE A 20 12.62 -17.40 12.61
C ILE A 20 11.73 -18.47 13.24
N LEU A 21 10.41 -18.31 13.11
CA LEU A 21 9.47 -19.34 13.52
C LEU A 21 9.50 -20.49 12.50
N PRO A 22 9.77 -21.74 12.92
CA PRO A 22 9.82 -22.86 12.01
C PRO A 22 8.45 -23.14 11.39
N ALA A 23 8.45 -23.62 10.14
CA ALA A 23 7.25 -24.00 9.42
C ALA A 23 6.50 -25.10 10.20
N GLY A 24 5.29 -24.78 10.67
CA GLY A 24 4.47 -25.66 11.52
C GLY A 24 4.16 -25.11 12.92
N TYR A 25 4.57 -23.88 13.25
CA TYR A 25 4.08 -23.23 14.46
C TYR A 25 2.56 -22.97 14.32
N ASP A 26 1.77 -23.71 15.09
CA ASP A 26 0.34 -23.45 15.29
C ASP A 26 0.23 -22.65 16.59
N LEU A 27 -0.20 -21.39 16.50
CA LEU A 27 -0.38 -20.53 17.67
C LEU A 27 -1.61 -21.02 18.45
N LYS A 28 -1.46 -22.12 19.18
CA LYS A 28 -2.51 -22.60 20.09
C LYS A 28 -2.67 -21.58 21.20
N THR A 29 -3.69 -20.75 21.01
CA THR A 29 -4.07 -19.65 21.88
C THR A 29 -4.48 -20.22 23.23
N THR A 30 -3.59 -20.17 24.22
CA THR A 30 -3.96 -20.45 25.60
C THR A 30 -4.61 -19.20 26.18
N ALA A 31 -5.89 -19.35 26.55
CA ALA A 31 -6.74 -18.26 26.97
C ALA A 31 -6.25 -17.58 28.25
N THR A 32 -5.77 -16.35 28.10
CA THR A 32 -5.82 -15.29 29.11
C THR A 32 -6.40 -14.04 28.44
N SER A 33 -7.28 -13.35 29.17
CA SER A 33 -8.23 -12.36 28.66
C SER A 33 -7.58 -11.03 28.23
N SER A 34 -6.83 -11.06 27.13
CA SER A 34 -6.58 -9.98 26.15
C SER A 34 -5.34 -10.35 25.32
N VAL A 35 -5.51 -11.22 24.33
CA VAL A 35 -4.41 -11.58 23.43
C VAL A 35 -4.20 -10.40 22.48
N VAL A 36 -3.23 -9.55 22.79
CA VAL A 36 -2.75 -8.53 21.85
C VAL A 36 -1.76 -9.22 20.91
N SER A 37 -2.20 -9.50 19.68
CA SER A 37 -1.34 -9.99 18.61
C SER A 37 -0.37 -8.88 18.20
N LEU A 38 0.94 -9.10 18.37
CA LEU A 38 1.96 -8.16 17.91
C LEU A 38 2.10 -8.25 16.38
N PRO A 39 2.37 -7.14 15.68
CA PRO A 39 2.65 -7.17 14.25
C PRO A 39 3.92 -8.01 13.98
N VAL A 40 3.87 -8.87 12.97
CA VAL A 40 4.99 -9.73 12.55
C VAL A 40 5.29 -9.47 11.08
N ILE A 41 6.58 -9.36 10.74
CA ILE A 41 7.05 -9.24 9.36
C ILE A 41 7.31 -10.65 8.83
N ASP A 42 6.56 -11.06 7.80
CA ASP A 42 6.77 -12.32 7.09
C ASP A 42 7.88 -12.16 6.04
N MET A 43 9.08 -12.62 6.38
CA MET A 43 10.24 -12.64 5.49
C MET A 43 10.35 -13.95 4.67
N SER A 44 9.38 -14.87 4.77
CA SER A 44 9.42 -16.13 4.01
C SER A 44 9.16 -15.95 2.52
N ARG A 45 8.74 -14.74 2.12
CA ARG A 45 8.38 -14.34 0.76
C ARG A 45 9.42 -13.37 0.21
N GLY A 46 9.44 -13.17 -1.10
CA GLY A 46 10.27 -12.14 -1.74
C GLY A 46 9.83 -10.69 -1.47
N ARG A 47 9.00 -10.45 -0.44
CA ARG A 47 8.44 -9.15 -0.05
C ARG A 47 8.14 -9.15 1.45
N ASP A 48 8.28 -7.99 2.09
CA ASP A 48 8.02 -7.81 3.52
C ASP A 48 6.52 -7.60 3.77
N GLU A 49 5.77 -8.67 4.03
CA GLU A 49 4.35 -8.57 4.40
C GLU A 49 4.20 -8.46 5.92
N VAL A 50 3.44 -7.48 6.41
CA VAL A 50 3.11 -7.38 7.83
C VAL A 50 1.78 -8.07 8.10
N VAL A 51 1.78 -9.06 8.98
CA VAL A 51 0.57 -9.72 9.49
C VAL A 51 0.31 -9.30 10.94
N ASN A 52 -0.92 -9.54 11.43
CA ASN A 52 -1.35 -9.11 12.77
C ASN A 52 -1.15 -7.60 13.00
N HIS A 53 -1.33 -6.79 11.95
CA HIS A 53 -1.09 -5.35 11.96
C HIS A 53 -2.10 -4.54 12.81
N GLY A 54 -3.13 -5.17 13.37
CA GLY A 54 -4.16 -4.50 14.17
C GLY A 54 -5.17 -3.67 13.37
N VAL A 55 -4.92 -3.39 12.09
CA VAL A 55 -5.96 -2.87 11.17
C VAL A 55 -7.11 -3.87 11.08
N SER A 56 -8.34 -3.39 11.31
CA SER A 56 -9.52 -4.26 11.29
C SER A 56 -9.90 -4.69 9.88
N GLU A 57 -10.46 -5.89 9.75
CA GLU A 57 -11.01 -6.39 8.50
C GLU A 57 -12.08 -5.48 7.89
N GLN A 58 -12.79 -4.72 8.73
CA GLN A 58 -13.78 -3.77 8.25
C GLN A 58 -13.11 -2.61 7.50
N VAL A 59 -12.01 -2.05 8.03
CA VAL A 59 -11.25 -0.98 7.36
C VAL A 59 -10.68 -1.47 6.02
N LEU A 60 -10.22 -2.72 5.95
CA LEU A 60 -9.77 -3.32 4.69
C LEU A 60 -10.91 -3.41 3.66
N ARG A 61 -12.11 -3.84 4.07
CA ARG A 61 -13.31 -3.84 3.22
C ARG A 61 -13.78 -2.43 2.84
N ASP A 62 -13.59 -1.45 3.72
CA ASP A 62 -13.90 -0.05 3.42
C ASP A 62 -12.94 0.49 2.35
N MET A 63 -11.66 0.11 2.41
CA MET A 63 -10.69 0.44 1.37
C MET A 63 -11.01 -0.20 0.02
N GLU A 64 -11.61 -1.40 0.00
CA GLU A 64 -12.11 -1.99 -1.25
C GLU A 64 -13.21 -1.14 -1.91
N ALA A 65 -14.01 -0.40 -1.12
CA ALA A 65 -15.00 0.52 -1.68
C ALA A 65 -14.34 1.64 -2.52
N VAL A 66 -13.08 1.98 -2.27
CA VAL A 66 -12.33 2.92 -3.13
C VAL A 66 -12.19 2.38 -4.56
N CYS A 67 -12.17 1.05 -4.75
CA CYS A 67 -12.16 0.46 -6.09
C CYS A 67 -13.43 0.76 -6.89
N GLU A 68 -14.57 1.00 -6.23
CA GLU A 68 -15.82 1.39 -6.90
C GLU A 68 -15.69 2.74 -7.61
N PHE A 69 -14.82 3.64 -7.12
CA PHE A 69 -14.54 4.93 -7.79
C PHE A 69 -14.13 4.73 -9.25
N PHE A 70 -13.27 3.75 -9.54
CA PHE A 70 -12.77 3.51 -10.89
C PHE A 70 -13.86 2.94 -11.82
N GLN A 71 -14.89 2.32 -11.26
CA GLN A 71 -16.05 1.80 -11.98
C GLN A 71 -17.09 2.89 -12.30
N LEU A 72 -16.96 4.10 -11.73
CA LEU A 72 -17.86 5.21 -12.03
C LEU A 72 -17.77 5.65 -13.50
N PRO A 73 -18.85 6.22 -14.05
CA PRO A 73 -18.84 6.83 -15.37
C PRO A 73 -17.73 7.87 -15.53
N ALA A 74 -17.20 8.02 -16.74
CA ALA A 74 -16.14 8.98 -17.04
C ALA A 74 -16.52 10.43 -16.65
N ALA A 75 -17.80 10.80 -16.77
CA ALA A 75 -18.28 12.14 -16.40
C ALA A 75 -18.11 12.43 -14.90
N ASP A 76 -18.37 11.45 -14.02
CA ASP A 76 -18.19 11.61 -12.57
C ASP A 76 -16.69 11.66 -12.19
N LYS A 77 -15.83 10.99 -12.95
CA LYS A 77 -14.38 10.97 -12.73
C LYS A 77 -13.65 12.18 -13.32
N ALA A 78 -14.21 12.81 -14.35
CA ALA A 78 -13.58 13.89 -15.12
C ALA A 78 -13.25 15.12 -14.27
N GLU A 79 -14.07 15.43 -13.25
CA GLU A 79 -13.83 16.53 -12.31
C GLU A 79 -12.47 16.40 -11.60
N PHE A 80 -12.04 15.17 -11.34
CA PHE A 80 -10.80 14.87 -10.63
C PHE A 80 -9.61 14.67 -11.57
N TYR A 81 -9.83 14.58 -12.89
CA TYR A 81 -8.75 14.32 -13.83
C TYR A 81 -7.80 15.51 -13.94
N SER A 82 -6.50 15.29 -13.73
CA SER A 82 -5.48 16.31 -13.93
C SER A 82 -4.08 15.74 -14.08
N GLU A 83 -3.33 16.22 -15.08
CA GLU A 83 -1.89 15.93 -15.25
C GLU A 83 -0.99 16.83 -14.37
N ASP A 84 -1.57 17.84 -13.73
CA ASP A 84 -0.84 18.79 -12.90
C ASP A 84 -0.39 18.14 -11.59
N LYS A 85 0.92 17.91 -11.47
CA LYS A 85 1.52 17.27 -10.31
C LYS A 85 1.43 18.11 -9.03
N SER A 86 1.15 19.41 -9.14
CA SER A 86 0.96 20.31 -7.99
C SER A 86 -0.39 20.11 -7.29
N LYS A 87 -1.39 19.55 -7.99
CA LYS A 87 -2.68 19.22 -7.39
C LYS A 87 -2.54 18.00 -6.47
N PRO A 88 -2.79 18.13 -5.15
CA PRO A 88 -2.58 17.05 -4.21
C PRO A 88 -3.55 15.88 -4.45
N ASN A 89 -4.82 16.19 -4.69
CA ASN A 89 -5.87 15.23 -4.98
C ASN A 89 -6.16 15.22 -6.48
N ARG A 90 -5.92 14.11 -7.17
CA ARG A 90 -6.13 14.01 -8.63
C ARG A 90 -6.24 12.57 -9.12
N LEU A 91 -7.02 12.40 -10.17
CA LEU A 91 -7.02 11.24 -11.07
C LEU A 91 -6.09 11.54 -12.24
N PHE A 92 -5.22 10.60 -12.61
CA PHE A 92 -4.36 10.72 -13.78
C PHE A 92 -4.07 9.35 -14.37
N SER A 93 -3.76 9.31 -15.67
CA SER A 93 -3.42 8.07 -16.36
C SER A 93 -1.92 8.01 -16.61
N GLY A 94 -1.28 6.90 -16.24
CA GLY A 94 0.15 6.68 -16.51
C GLY A 94 0.40 6.16 -17.92
N THR A 95 1.59 6.44 -18.45
CA THR A 95 2.03 5.91 -19.74
C THR A 95 2.25 4.40 -19.71
N THR A 96 2.13 3.81 -20.89
CA THR A 96 2.24 2.38 -21.15
C THR A 96 3.49 1.76 -20.55
N TYR A 97 3.33 0.84 -19.60
CA TYR A 97 4.41 0.00 -19.13
C TYR A 97 4.51 -1.23 -20.02
N GLU A 98 5.74 -1.60 -20.39
CA GLU A 98 6.01 -2.88 -21.04
C GLU A 98 6.48 -3.87 -19.98
N THR A 99 5.70 -4.92 -19.77
CA THR A 99 6.09 -6.05 -18.91
C THR A 99 5.80 -7.31 -19.69
N LEU A 100 6.83 -8.16 -19.87
CA LEU A 100 6.73 -9.42 -20.62
C LEU A 100 6.19 -9.27 -22.06
N GLY A 101 6.38 -8.10 -22.68
CA GLY A 101 5.92 -7.81 -24.05
C GLY A 101 4.50 -7.27 -24.16
N GLU A 102 3.77 -7.17 -23.04
CA GLU A 102 2.43 -6.57 -23.01
C GLU A 102 2.49 -5.10 -22.61
N LYS A 103 1.73 -4.29 -23.35
CA LYS A 103 1.53 -2.87 -23.12
C LYS A 103 0.27 -2.66 -22.29
N TYR A 104 0.41 -2.19 -21.06
CA TYR A 104 -0.74 -1.84 -20.23
C TYR A 104 -0.75 -0.37 -19.85
N TRP A 105 -1.94 0.20 -19.76
CA TRP A 105 -2.20 1.53 -19.22
C TRP A 105 -2.79 1.39 -17.81
N ARG A 106 -2.60 2.38 -16.96
CA ARG A 106 -3.12 2.37 -15.59
C ARG A 106 -3.61 3.75 -15.18
N ASP A 107 -4.78 3.78 -14.59
CA ASP A 107 -5.32 4.97 -13.92
C ASP A 107 -4.91 4.98 -12.44
N PHE A 108 -4.59 6.18 -11.93
CA PHE A 108 -4.17 6.40 -10.57
C PHE A 108 -5.02 7.48 -9.92
N LEU A 109 -5.60 7.18 -8.76
CA LEU A 109 -6.23 8.16 -7.89
C LEU A 109 -5.26 8.46 -6.73
N HIS A 110 -4.77 9.70 -6.66
CA HIS A 110 -3.94 10.18 -5.56
C HIS A 110 -4.78 11.06 -4.64
N LEU A 111 -4.78 10.75 -3.34
CA LEU A 111 -5.48 11.48 -2.30
C LEU A 111 -4.53 11.74 -1.14
N VAL A 112 -4.50 12.99 -0.68
CA VAL A 112 -3.67 13.42 0.45
C VAL A 112 -4.57 13.67 1.65
N TYR A 113 -4.24 13.05 2.78
CA TYR A 113 -4.85 13.33 4.08
C TYR A 113 -3.89 14.18 4.93
N PRO A 114 -4.17 15.48 5.15
CA PRO A 114 -3.26 16.35 5.89
C PRO A 114 -3.38 16.15 7.41
N LEU A 115 -2.40 15.51 8.05
CA LEU A 115 -2.39 15.35 9.52
C LEU A 115 -1.97 16.66 10.24
N PRO A 116 -2.45 16.93 11.49
CA PRO A 116 -3.26 16.07 12.36
C PRO A 116 -4.78 16.35 12.32
N ALA A 117 -5.23 17.46 11.73
CA ALA A 117 -6.62 17.92 11.74
C ALA A 117 -7.33 17.81 10.38
N GLY A 118 -6.78 17.00 9.47
CA GLY A 118 -7.07 17.05 8.05
C GLY A 118 -8.52 16.96 7.65
N ASP A 119 -8.80 17.53 6.48
CA ASP A 119 -10.11 17.59 5.88
C ASP A 119 -10.12 16.82 4.55
N THR A 120 -11.19 16.07 4.30
CA THR A 120 -11.43 15.30 3.08
C THR A 120 -12.43 15.99 2.14
N LYS A 121 -12.74 17.28 2.36
CA LYS A 121 -13.64 18.09 1.51
C LYS A 121 -13.33 18.00 0.01
N ASP A 122 -12.05 17.96 -0.35
CA ASP A 122 -11.60 17.93 -1.74
C ASP A 122 -11.50 16.51 -2.32
N TRP A 123 -11.87 15.47 -1.55
CA TRP A 123 -11.89 14.09 -2.04
C TRP A 123 -13.18 13.82 -2.82
N PRO A 124 -13.22 12.80 -3.68
CA PRO A 124 -14.47 12.37 -4.32
C PRO A 124 -15.59 12.12 -3.31
N HIS A 125 -16.79 12.65 -3.59
CA HIS A 125 -17.98 12.37 -2.78
C HIS A 125 -18.62 11.01 -3.11
N LYS A 126 -18.30 10.47 -4.30
CA LYS A 126 -18.74 9.16 -4.76
C LYS A 126 -17.50 8.28 -4.91
N PRO A 127 -17.50 7.04 -4.40
CA PRO A 127 -18.50 6.47 -3.49
C PRO A 127 -18.46 7.13 -2.11
N GLN A 128 -19.59 7.16 -1.38
CA GLN A 128 -19.69 7.86 -0.08
C GLN A 128 -18.73 7.31 0.97
N ARG A 129 -18.38 6.02 0.88
CA ARG A 129 -17.46 5.33 1.80
C ARG A 129 -15.99 5.70 1.61
N LEU A 130 -15.65 6.49 0.59
CA LEU A 130 -14.28 6.92 0.32
C LEU A 130 -13.78 7.96 1.33
N ARG A 131 -14.69 8.65 2.03
CA ARG A 131 -14.38 9.72 2.99
C ARG A 131 -14.42 9.25 4.44
#